data_AF-A0A091S5W8-F1
#
_entry.id   AF-A0A091S5W8-F1
#
_cell.length_a   1.000
_cell.length_b   1.000
_cell.length_c   1.000
_cell.angle_alpha   90.00
_cell.angle_beta   90.00
_cell.angle_gamma   90.00
#
_symmetry.space_group_name_H-M   'P 1'
#
loop_
_entity.id
_entity.type
_entity.pdbx_description
1 polymer ?
#
loop_
_entity_poly.entity_id
_entity_poly.type
_entity_poly.pdbx_seq_one_letter_code
_entity_poly.pdbx_strand_id
1 'polypeptide(L)'
;PKELWGYVQVRSKAHMFWWLYYANNPAKDFTELPLILWLQGGPGSSGCGFGNFEEIGPLDREMKPRNTTWLQAASILFVDNPVGTGFSYVDDCSLFAKNLSAVVSDMMVFLREFFTCRTEFQSIPFYIFSESYGGKMAAGIALELHRAVQNGTIKCNFMGTALGDSWISPLDSVLSWGPYLYSTSLLDDNGLAEVTAVAKEIMDAINKNEYGLATELWGKAEGVIEENTDNVNFYNIMTKEVPEMKSNEQGNLHLRLYQRHVRNMHKDSLNELMNGPIRKKLKIIPDCVKWGGQSREVFENMAEDFMRPVIDIVDQLLAANVSVTVYNGQLDLIVDTMGQEAWIRKLKWPNLKQFSQQRWKALYVSPESTETAAFHKAYENFAFFWILKAGHMVPSDQGEMALKMVRMVTQQEH
;
A
#
# COMPACT_ATOMS: atom_id res chain seq x y z
N PRO A 1 -20.47 11.49 7.23
CA PRO A 1 -20.59 10.05 7.57
C PRO A 1 -20.36 9.87 9.07
N LYS A 2 -20.91 8.81 9.70
CA LYS A 2 -20.55 8.45 11.08
C LYS A 2 -19.09 8.01 11.11
N GLU A 3 -18.35 8.45 12.12
CA GLU A 3 -16.91 8.20 12.27
C GLU A 3 -16.54 7.96 13.72
N LEU A 4 -15.47 7.21 13.94
CA LEU A 4 -14.86 6.91 15.24
C LEU A 4 -13.35 6.90 15.07
N TRP A 5 -12.61 7.26 16.12
CA TRP A 5 -11.15 7.18 16.13
C TRP A 5 -10.66 6.86 17.53
N GLY A 6 -9.43 6.39 17.64
CA GLY A 6 -8.87 6.01 18.92
C GLY A 6 -7.42 5.56 18.83
N TYR A 7 -6.92 5.12 19.97
CA TYR A 7 -5.64 4.45 20.10
C TYR A 7 -5.83 3.04 20.65
N VAL A 8 -4.97 2.12 20.24
CA VAL A 8 -4.74 0.85 20.92
C VAL A 8 -3.28 0.78 21.33
N GLN A 9 -3.02 0.42 22.58
CA GLN A 9 -1.67 0.12 23.04
C GLN A 9 -1.32 -1.31 22.65
N VAL A 10 -0.59 -1.48 21.54
CA VAL A 10 -0.30 -2.80 20.93
C VAL A 10 0.89 -3.51 21.59
N ARG A 11 1.80 -2.74 22.19
CA ARG A 11 2.85 -3.19 23.10
C ARG A 11 2.99 -2.17 24.22
N SER A 12 3.67 -2.53 25.30
CA SER A 12 4.05 -1.56 26.33
C SER A 12 4.73 -0.35 25.67
N LYS A 13 4.17 0.85 25.88
CA LYS A 13 4.68 2.13 25.33
C LYS A 13 4.63 2.26 23.80
N ALA A 14 3.81 1.47 23.11
CA ALA A 14 3.61 1.55 21.67
C ALA A 14 2.12 1.68 21.36
N HIS A 15 1.73 2.78 20.72
CA HIS A 15 0.35 3.23 20.58
C HIS A 15 -0.01 3.40 19.11
N MET A 16 -0.96 2.60 18.62
CA MET A 16 -1.43 2.60 17.24
C MET A 16 -2.71 3.44 17.13
N PHE A 17 -2.69 4.49 16.31
CA PHE A 17 -3.82 5.33 15.97
C PHE A 17 -4.64 4.72 14.83
N TRP A 18 -5.96 4.85 14.93
CA TRP A 18 -6.89 4.39 13.91
C TRP A 18 -8.08 5.34 13.75
N TRP A 19 -8.65 5.35 12.55
CA TRP A 19 -9.83 6.13 12.19
C TRP A 19 -10.78 5.29 11.34
N LEU A 20 -11.97 5.03 11.88
CA LEU A 20 -13.06 4.34 11.24
C LEU A 20 -14.09 5.33 10.68
N TYR A 21 -14.50 5.12 9.44
CA TYR A 21 -15.69 5.70 8.83
C TYR A 21 -16.69 4.60 8.51
N TYR A 22 -17.95 4.80 8.88
CA TYR A 22 -19.03 3.89 8.51
C TYR A 22 -19.42 4.14 7.04
N ALA A 23 -19.82 3.06 6.35
CA ALA A 23 -20.30 3.13 4.99
C ALA A 23 -21.45 4.15 4.87
N ASN A 24 -21.48 4.83 3.73
CA ASN A 24 -22.46 5.85 3.40
C ASN A 24 -23.04 5.54 2.01
N ASN A 25 -23.96 4.59 1.98
CA ASN A 25 -24.68 4.18 0.78
C ASN A 25 -26.17 4.55 0.93
N PRO A 26 -26.81 5.17 -0.08
CA PRO A 26 -28.20 5.59 0.03
C PRO A 26 -29.21 4.43 0.08
N ALA A 27 -28.82 3.22 -0.35
CA ALA A 27 -29.69 2.07 -0.49
C ALA A 27 -29.41 0.93 0.50
N LYS A 28 -28.28 0.96 1.21
CA LYS A 28 -27.84 -0.13 2.10
C LYS A 28 -27.40 0.42 3.45
N ASP A 29 -27.76 -0.27 4.52
CA ASP A 29 -27.17 0.00 5.83
C ASP A 29 -25.70 -0.41 5.85
N PHE A 30 -24.90 0.18 6.74
CA PHE A 30 -23.48 -0.18 6.85
C PHE A 30 -23.27 -1.65 7.22
N THR A 31 -24.27 -2.31 7.84
CA THR A 31 -24.20 -3.75 8.17
C THR A 31 -24.35 -4.67 6.96
N GLU A 32 -24.81 -4.15 5.82
CA GLU A 32 -24.96 -4.87 4.55
C GLU A 32 -23.74 -4.67 3.62
N LEU A 33 -22.76 -3.89 4.04
CA LEU A 33 -21.56 -3.55 3.29
C LEU A 33 -20.31 -3.99 4.06
N PRO A 34 -19.23 -4.40 3.37
CA PRO A 34 -18.01 -4.88 4.01
C PRO A 34 -17.33 -3.82 4.89
N LEU A 35 -16.49 -4.30 5.80
CA LEU A 35 -15.42 -3.52 6.42
C LEU A 35 -14.13 -3.69 5.63
N ILE A 36 -13.46 -2.59 5.31
CA ILE A 36 -12.13 -2.58 4.71
C ILE A 36 -11.14 -1.98 5.70
N LEU A 37 -10.10 -2.73 6.06
CA LEU A 37 -8.88 -2.16 6.63
C LEU A 37 -8.02 -1.63 5.49
N TRP A 38 -7.63 -0.35 5.54
CA TRP A 38 -6.71 0.26 4.59
C TRP A 38 -5.31 0.38 5.19
N LEU A 39 -4.31 -0.20 4.52
CA LEU A 39 -2.90 -0.12 4.89
C LEU A 39 -2.09 0.60 3.81
N GLN A 40 -1.70 1.83 4.12
CA GLN A 40 -0.75 2.58 3.31
C GLN A 40 0.67 2.01 3.52
N GLY A 41 1.61 2.32 2.61
CA GLY A 41 2.95 1.75 2.58
C GLY A 41 4.05 2.60 3.20
N GLY A 42 5.05 2.95 2.38
CA GLY A 42 6.31 3.54 2.81
C GLY A 42 7.46 2.52 2.81
N PRO A 43 7.82 1.85 3.93
CA PRO A 43 7.12 1.80 5.22
C PRO A 43 7.13 3.13 5.96
N GLY A 44 6.09 3.35 6.77
CA GLY A 44 5.97 4.52 7.62
C GLY A 44 4.95 5.56 7.16
N SER A 45 4.24 5.34 6.04
CA SER A 45 3.30 6.31 5.45
C SER A 45 1.92 6.23 6.09
N SER A 46 1.33 7.38 6.42
CA SER A 46 0.08 7.48 7.18
C SER A 46 -1.15 7.08 6.35
N GLY A 47 -1.79 5.96 6.72
CA GLY A 47 -3.09 5.57 6.17
C GLY A 47 -4.22 6.52 6.58
N CYS A 48 -4.15 7.11 7.78
CA CYS A 48 -5.13 8.11 8.23
C CYS A 48 -4.98 9.48 7.56
N GLY A 49 -3.82 9.75 6.95
CA GLY A 49 -3.54 10.92 6.14
C GLY A 49 -3.79 10.68 4.66
N PHE A 50 -2.90 9.94 3.99
CA PHE A 50 -2.93 9.70 2.53
C PHE A 50 -4.19 8.94 2.10
N GLY A 51 -4.39 7.74 2.65
CA GLY A 51 -5.55 6.91 2.31
C GLY A 51 -6.87 7.64 2.53
N ASN A 52 -6.95 8.43 3.60
CA ASN A 52 -8.17 9.16 3.94
C ASN A 52 -8.37 10.42 3.07
N PHE A 53 -7.40 11.33 3.04
CA PHE A 53 -7.59 12.67 2.46
C PHE A 53 -7.08 12.81 1.03
N GLU A 54 -6.24 11.90 0.54
CA GLU A 54 -5.70 11.97 -0.82
C GLU A 54 -6.39 10.96 -1.75
N GLU A 55 -6.80 9.80 -1.22
CA GLU A 55 -7.19 8.68 -2.05
C GLU A 55 -8.68 8.31 -1.94
N ILE A 56 -9.10 7.64 -0.85
CA ILE A 56 -10.37 6.88 -0.80
C ILE A 56 -11.38 7.39 0.24
N GLY A 57 -10.95 8.23 1.18
CA GLY A 57 -11.83 8.77 2.22
C GLY A 57 -12.87 9.77 1.69
N PRO A 58 -13.74 10.28 2.58
CA PRO A 58 -14.90 11.07 2.19
C PRO A 58 -14.55 12.49 1.70
N LEU A 59 -13.43 13.03 2.13
CA LEU A 59 -13.01 14.40 1.85
C LEU A 59 -11.62 14.43 1.21
N ASP A 60 -11.34 15.44 0.38
CA ASP A 60 -10.00 15.75 -0.09
C ASP A 60 -9.20 16.59 0.94
N ARG A 61 -7.95 16.93 0.59
CA ARG A 61 -7.05 17.76 1.41
C ARG A 61 -7.57 19.18 1.64
N GLU A 62 -8.43 19.66 0.74
CA GLU A 62 -9.10 20.95 0.83
C GLU A 62 -10.45 20.85 1.57
N MET A 63 -10.74 19.69 2.18
CA MET A 63 -11.96 19.37 2.92
C MET A 63 -13.24 19.38 2.06
N LYS A 64 -13.11 19.16 0.75
CA LYS A 64 -14.25 19.03 -0.16
C LYS A 64 -14.68 17.57 -0.30
N PRO A 65 -15.99 17.28 -0.49
CA PRO A 65 -16.47 15.93 -0.70
C PRO A 65 -15.87 15.24 -1.92
N ARG A 66 -15.53 13.95 -1.78
CA ARG A 66 -15.00 13.10 -2.84
C ARG A 66 -16.11 12.24 -3.47
N ASN A 67 -16.36 12.42 -4.76
CA ASN A 67 -17.37 11.65 -5.51
C ASN A 67 -17.02 10.16 -5.68
N THR A 68 -15.73 9.82 -5.59
CA THR A 68 -15.21 8.45 -5.74
C THR A 68 -14.85 7.81 -4.40
N THR A 69 -15.33 8.36 -3.27
CA THR A 69 -15.05 7.77 -1.95
C THR A 69 -15.51 6.32 -1.88
N TRP A 70 -14.66 5.47 -1.29
CA TRP A 70 -14.97 4.06 -1.07
C TRP A 70 -16.04 3.84 0.00
N LEU A 71 -16.43 4.88 0.75
CA LEU A 71 -17.57 4.79 1.68
C LEU A 71 -18.89 4.45 0.99
N GLN A 72 -18.98 4.61 -0.32
CA GLN A 72 -20.12 4.14 -1.11
C GLN A 72 -20.25 2.61 -1.16
N ALA A 73 -19.15 1.90 -0.90
CA ALA A 73 -19.05 0.45 -1.02
C ALA A 73 -18.65 -0.24 0.29
N ALA A 74 -18.05 0.46 1.27
CA ALA A 74 -17.57 -0.17 2.50
C ALA A 74 -17.51 0.79 3.68
N SER A 75 -17.54 0.25 4.90
CA SER A 75 -16.96 0.97 6.05
C SER A 75 -15.44 0.86 5.94
N ILE A 76 -14.71 1.94 6.23
CA ILE A 76 -13.25 1.98 6.05
C ILE A 76 -12.57 2.26 7.39
N LEU A 77 -11.68 1.36 7.78
CA LEU A 77 -10.79 1.48 8.93
C LEU A 77 -9.40 1.85 8.42
N PHE A 78 -9.03 3.11 8.57
CA PHE A 78 -7.66 3.58 8.35
C PHE A 78 -6.84 3.34 9.61
N VAL A 79 -5.61 2.87 9.45
CA VAL A 79 -4.67 2.67 10.55
C VAL A 79 -3.33 3.28 10.19
N ASP A 80 -2.76 4.05 11.10
CA ASP A 80 -1.39 4.52 10.99
C ASP A 80 -0.45 3.40 11.45
N ASN A 81 0.01 2.62 10.49
CA ASN A 81 0.81 1.42 10.72
C ASN A 81 2.10 1.48 9.88
N PRO A 82 3.26 1.02 10.38
CA PRO A 82 3.57 0.56 11.75
C PRO A 82 3.48 1.64 12.84
N VAL A 83 3.67 1.27 14.11
CA VAL A 83 3.77 2.26 15.19
C VAL A 83 4.94 3.23 14.92
N GLY A 84 4.69 4.53 15.02
CA GLY A 84 5.62 5.60 14.61
C GLY A 84 5.19 6.34 13.35
N THR A 85 4.26 5.76 12.58
CA THR A 85 3.62 6.37 11.41
C THR A 85 2.56 7.38 11.82
N GLY A 86 2.46 8.52 11.13
CA GLY A 86 1.33 9.45 11.28
C GLY A 86 1.11 9.89 12.74
N PHE A 87 -0.05 9.55 13.30
CA PHE A 87 -0.38 9.79 14.71
C PHE A 87 -0.07 8.62 15.65
N SER A 88 0.36 7.47 15.14
CA SER A 88 0.86 6.36 15.95
C SER A 88 2.25 6.68 16.48
N TYR A 89 2.53 6.32 17.73
CA TYR A 89 3.78 6.71 18.40
C TYR A 89 4.27 5.66 19.38
N VAL A 90 5.56 5.74 19.69
CA VAL A 90 6.21 5.04 20.79
C VAL A 90 6.68 6.05 21.81
N ASP A 91 6.70 5.69 23.09
CA ASP A 91 7.31 6.55 24.11
C ASP A 91 8.85 6.49 24.06
N ASP A 92 9.40 5.48 23.39
CA ASP A 92 10.84 5.24 23.22
C ASP A 92 11.14 4.79 21.79
N CYS A 93 12.02 5.51 21.09
CA CYS A 93 12.41 5.22 19.71
C CYS A 93 13.06 3.83 19.52
N SER A 94 13.54 3.17 20.57
CA SER A 94 14.04 1.79 20.46
C SER A 94 12.94 0.77 20.15
N LEU A 95 11.67 1.18 20.24
CA LEU A 95 10.50 0.30 20.10
C LEU A 95 9.91 0.27 18.69
N PHE A 96 10.49 1.00 17.72
CA PHE A 96 10.06 0.89 16.33
C PHE A 96 10.21 -0.54 15.80
N ALA A 97 9.27 -0.95 14.95
CA ALA A 97 9.31 -2.25 14.30
C ALA A 97 10.53 -2.32 13.37
N LYS A 98 11.19 -3.48 13.33
CA LYS A 98 12.39 -3.71 12.52
C LYS A 98 12.17 -4.65 11.33
N ASN A 99 11.03 -5.32 11.31
CA ASN A 99 10.68 -6.31 10.30
C ASN A 99 9.18 -6.56 10.26
N LEU A 100 8.74 -7.28 9.22
CA LEU A 100 7.33 -7.61 9.01
C LEU A 100 6.72 -8.36 10.20
N SER A 101 7.44 -9.28 10.85
CA SER A 101 6.91 -10.06 11.97
C SER A 101 6.50 -9.17 13.16
N ALA A 102 7.31 -8.15 13.49
CA ALA A 102 6.97 -7.18 14.52
C ALA A 102 5.71 -6.36 14.16
N VAL A 103 5.61 -5.91 12.90
CA VAL A 103 4.43 -5.18 12.39
C VAL A 103 3.17 -6.03 12.48
N VAL A 104 3.26 -7.29 12.04
CA VAL A 104 2.14 -8.24 12.09
C VAL A 104 1.73 -8.48 13.54
N SER A 105 2.67 -8.69 14.47
CA SER A 105 2.35 -8.90 15.88
C SER A 105 1.60 -7.72 16.49
N ASP A 106 2.00 -6.49 16.18
CA ASP A 106 1.32 -5.28 16.67
C ASP A 106 -0.11 -5.18 16.10
N MET A 107 -0.27 -5.45 14.80
CA MET A 107 -1.57 -5.43 14.15
C MET A 107 -2.52 -6.51 14.70
N MET A 108 -2.02 -7.69 15.03
CA MET A 108 -2.85 -8.76 15.61
C MET A 108 -3.41 -8.38 16.99
N VAL A 109 -2.67 -7.62 17.79
CA VAL A 109 -3.18 -7.04 19.04
C VAL A 109 -4.26 -5.99 18.74
N PHE A 110 -3.97 -5.07 17.81
CA PHE A 110 -4.93 -4.06 17.39
C PHE A 110 -6.26 -4.66 16.90
N LEU A 111 -6.22 -5.62 15.98
CA LEU A 111 -7.41 -6.24 15.41
C LEU A 111 -8.23 -7.00 16.46
N ARG A 112 -7.56 -7.66 17.42
CA ARG A 112 -8.26 -8.31 18.55
C ARG A 112 -9.04 -7.28 19.36
N GLU A 113 -8.40 -6.21 19.80
CA GLU A 113 -9.05 -5.15 20.60
C GLU A 113 -10.18 -4.47 19.80
N PHE A 114 -9.95 -4.18 18.52
CA PHE A 114 -10.94 -3.58 17.64
C PHE A 114 -12.19 -4.44 17.53
N PHE A 115 -12.06 -5.73 17.17
CA PHE A 115 -13.22 -6.61 17.01
C PHE A 115 -13.88 -6.95 18.35
N THR A 116 -13.16 -6.97 19.47
CA THR A 116 -13.76 -7.09 20.81
C THR A 116 -14.62 -5.88 21.16
N CYS A 117 -14.17 -4.66 20.83
CA CYS A 117 -14.88 -3.42 21.15
C CYS A 117 -15.95 -3.03 20.12
N ARG A 118 -15.88 -3.58 18.91
CA ARG A 118 -16.76 -3.27 17.78
C ARG A 118 -17.44 -4.52 17.28
N THR A 119 -18.28 -5.09 18.14
CA THR A 119 -18.98 -6.35 17.88
C THR A 119 -19.86 -6.28 16.63
N GLU A 120 -20.31 -5.08 16.24
CA GLU A 120 -21.11 -4.85 15.03
C GLU A 120 -20.37 -5.22 13.73
N PHE A 121 -19.03 -5.22 13.72
CA PHE A 121 -18.23 -5.61 12.54
C PHE A 121 -17.81 -7.08 12.54
N GLN A 122 -18.05 -7.85 13.61
CA GLN A 122 -17.59 -9.25 13.67
C GLN A 122 -18.25 -10.16 12.63
N SER A 123 -19.51 -9.88 12.26
CA SER A 123 -20.27 -10.68 11.29
C SER A 123 -20.21 -10.15 9.85
N ILE A 124 -19.76 -8.91 9.67
CA ILE A 124 -19.68 -8.24 8.37
C ILE A 124 -18.44 -8.74 7.61
N PRO A 125 -18.52 -8.99 6.30
CA PRO A 125 -17.35 -9.33 5.48
C PRO A 125 -16.20 -8.34 5.69
N PHE A 126 -15.02 -8.85 6.05
CA PHE A 126 -13.84 -8.07 6.35
C PHE A 126 -12.72 -8.33 5.34
N TYR A 127 -12.19 -7.25 4.77
CA TYR A 127 -11.09 -7.29 3.80
C TYR A 127 -9.94 -6.38 4.23
N ILE A 128 -8.72 -6.74 3.83
CA ILE A 128 -7.53 -5.90 4.00
C ILE A 128 -7.11 -5.39 2.62
N PHE A 129 -7.27 -4.10 2.37
CA PHE A 129 -6.77 -3.42 1.19
C PHE A 129 -5.49 -2.67 1.53
N SER A 130 -4.61 -2.53 0.55
CA SER A 130 -3.30 -1.97 0.78
C SER A 130 -2.67 -1.39 -0.48
N GLU A 131 -1.65 -0.57 -0.28
CA GLU A 131 -0.85 0.02 -1.34
C GLU A 131 0.65 -0.10 -1.02
N SER A 132 1.51 -0.24 -2.04
CA SER A 132 2.96 -0.13 -1.89
C SER A 132 3.54 -1.16 -0.91
N TYR A 133 4.43 -0.74 -0.02
CA TYR A 133 4.91 -1.58 1.10
C TYR A 133 3.77 -2.07 2.02
N GLY A 134 2.62 -1.40 2.00
CA GLY A 134 1.38 -1.83 2.66
C GLY A 134 0.95 -3.21 2.18
N GLY A 135 1.23 -3.58 0.93
CA GLY A 135 0.96 -4.93 0.41
C GLY A 135 1.75 -6.03 1.10
N LYS A 136 3.02 -5.78 1.42
CA LYS A 136 3.85 -6.70 2.20
C LYS A 136 3.27 -6.87 3.62
N MET A 137 2.88 -5.76 4.24
CA MET A 137 2.23 -5.77 5.55
C MET A 137 0.89 -6.52 5.50
N ALA A 138 0.04 -6.23 4.51
CA ALA A 138 -1.25 -6.85 4.31
C ALA A 138 -1.16 -8.36 4.10
N ALA A 139 -0.20 -8.84 3.30
CA ALA A 139 0.02 -10.27 3.11
C ALA A 139 0.35 -10.98 4.44
N GLY A 140 1.29 -10.42 5.22
CA GLY A 140 1.66 -10.97 6.53
C GLY A 140 0.51 -10.94 7.54
N ILE A 141 -0.21 -9.82 7.61
CA ILE A 141 -1.34 -9.63 8.52
C ILE A 141 -2.49 -10.57 8.13
N ALA A 142 -2.81 -10.70 6.84
CA ALA A 142 -3.86 -11.57 6.34
C ALA A 142 -3.62 -13.03 6.72
N LEU A 143 -2.36 -13.50 6.63
CA LEU A 143 -2.02 -14.88 6.94
C LEU A 143 -2.19 -15.17 8.43
N GLU A 144 -1.68 -14.29 9.30
CA GLU A 144 -1.84 -14.44 10.75
C GLU A 144 -3.28 -14.23 11.22
N LEU A 145 -4.02 -13.31 10.58
CA LEU A 145 -5.44 -13.12 10.86
C LEU A 145 -6.26 -14.35 10.47
N HIS A 146 -6.02 -14.94 9.30
CA HIS A 146 -6.67 -16.17 8.90
C HIS A 146 -6.44 -17.28 9.95
N ARG A 147 -5.20 -17.48 10.39
CA ARG A 147 -4.85 -18.44 11.45
C ARG A 147 -5.57 -18.10 12.77
N ALA A 148 -5.59 -16.84 13.17
CA ALA A 148 -6.23 -16.39 14.40
C ALA A 148 -7.75 -16.61 14.40
N VAL A 149 -8.41 -16.41 13.25
CA VAL A 149 -9.84 -16.67 13.04
C VAL A 149 -10.14 -18.17 13.09
N GLN A 150 -9.37 -19.01 12.40
CA GLN A 150 -9.51 -20.47 12.45
C GLN A 150 -9.35 -21.01 13.89
N ASN A 151 -8.44 -20.42 14.66
CA ASN A 151 -8.21 -20.77 16.06
C ASN A 151 -9.22 -20.14 17.04
N GLY A 152 -10.17 -19.31 16.55
CA GLY A 152 -11.17 -18.63 17.38
C GLY A 152 -10.62 -17.53 18.30
N THR A 153 -9.37 -17.11 18.12
CA THR A 153 -8.71 -16.09 18.97
C THR A 153 -9.05 -14.66 18.56
N ILE A 154 -9.48 -14.46 17.31
CA ILE A 154 -10.10 -13.22 16.83
C ILE A 154 -11.39 -13.61 16.12
N LYS A 155 -12.48 -12.93 16.46
CA LYS A 155 -13.79 -13.18 15.86
C LYS A 155 -14.09 -12.11 14.82
N CYS A 156 -13.92 -12.44 13.55
CA CYS A 156 -14.34 -11.62 12.42
C CYS A 156 -14.64 -12.49 11.20
N ASN A 157 -15.44 -11.99 10.26
CA ASN A 157 -15.71 -12.66 8.99
C ASN A 157 -14.64 -12.26 7.95
N PHE A 158 -13.41 -12.74 8.09
CA PHE A 158 -12.30 -12.39 7.21
C PHE A 158 -12.41 -13.09 5.84
N MET A 159 -12.43 -12.29 4.77
CA MET A 159 -12.68 -12.76 3.41
C MET A 159 -11.43 -12.80 2.53
N GLY A 160 -10.52 -11.83 2.67
CA GLY A 160 -9.36 -11.75 1.80
C GLY A 160 -8.58 -10.45 1.86
N THR A 161 -7.56 -10.36 1.02
CA THR A 161 -6.69 -9.19 0.89
C THR A 161 -6.54 -8.72 -0.55
N ALA A 162 -6.48 -7.41 -0.74
CA ALA A 162 -6.19 -6.76 -2.01
C ALA A 162 -4.87 -5.97 -1.90
N LEU A 163 -3.96 -6.28 -2.82
CA LEU A 163 -2.58 -5.83 -2.88
C LEU A 163 -2.45 -4.85 -4.04
N GLY A 164 -2.57 -3.56 -3.73
CA GLY A 164 -2.40 -2.46 -4.68
C GLY A 164 -0.94 -2.10 -4.86
N ASP A 165 -0.47 -2.03 -6.09
CA ASP A 165 0.85 -1.51 -6.46
C ASP A 165 1.94 -1.97 -5.47
N SER A 166 1.93 -3.28 -5.17
CA SER A 166 2.44 -3.82 -3.90
C SER A 166 3.89 -4.31 -3.96
N TRP A 167 4.68 -3.94 -2.95
CA TRP A 167 6.10 -4.30 -2.80
C TRP A 167 6.32 -5.74 -2.30
N ILE A 168 5.74 -6.72 -3.00
CA ILE A 168 5.77 -8.15 -2.66
C ILE A 168 7.12 -8.80 -3.04
N SER A 169 7.63 -8.48 -4.23
CA SER A 169 8.93 -8.95 -4.72
C SER A 169 9.79 -7.78 -5.18
N PRO A 170 10.57 -7.17 -4.27
CA PRO A 170 11.40 -6.02 -4.59
C PRO A 170 12.40 -6.30 -5.73
N LEU A 171 12.94 -7.53 -5.77
CA LEU A 171 13.86 -7.95 -6.82
C LEU A 171 13.19 -7.96 -8.21
N ASP A 172 11.94 -8.44 -8.30
CA ASP A 172 11.24 -8.49 -9.58
C ASP A 172 10.94 -7.08 -10.10
N SER A 173 10.57 -6.14 -9.21
CA SER A 173 10.38 -4.73 -9.56
C SER A 173 11.67 -4.07 -10.06
N VAL A 174 12.78 -4.17 -9.33
CA VAL A 174 14.02 -3.49 -9.76
C VAL A 174 14.59 -4.07 -11.06
N LEU A 175 14.36 -5.35 -11.34
CA LEU A 175 14.77 -5.98 -12.60
C LEU A 175 13.88 -5.57 -13.78
N SER A 176 12.64 -5.14 -13.54
CA SER A 176 11.71 -4.70 -14.58
C SER A 176 11.79 -3.21 -14.90
N TRP A 177 12.30 -2.38 -14.01
CA TRP A 177 12.41 -0.93 -14.23
C TRP A 177 13.09 -0.54 -15.55
N GLY A 178 14.25 -1.14 -15.85
CA GLY A 178 14.97 -0.89 -17.11
C GLY A 178 14.14 -1.23 -18.35
N PRO A 179 13.69 -2.48 -18.52
CA PRO A 179 12.81 -2.88 -19.62
C PRO A 179 11.53 -2.04 -19.74
N TYR A 180 10.90 -1.70 -18.62
CA TYR A 180 9.68 -0.91 -18.61
C TYR A 180 9.92 0.50 -19.15
N LEU A 181 10.91 1.23 -18.59
CA LEU A 181 11.26 2.59 -19.02
C LEU A 181 11.78 2.63 -20.46
N TYR A 182 12.53 1.60 -20.90
CA TYR A 182 12.95 1.49 -22.29
C TYR A 182 11.74 1.33 -23.23
N SER A 183 10.78 0.47 -22.87
CA SER A 183 9.57 0.25 -23.68
C SER A 183 8.66 1.48 -23.78
N THR A 184 8.74 2.39 -22.79
CA THR A 184 7.99 3.65 -22.76
C THR A 184 8.80 4.84 -23.28
N SER A 185 9.96 4.58 -23.92
CA SER A 185 10.83 5.60 -24.55
C SER A 185 11.46 6.60 -23.56
N LEU A 186 11.57 6.22 -22.28
CA LEU A 186 12.25 7.03 -21.25
C LEU A 186 13.74 6.69 -21.13
N LEU A 187 14.18 5.52 -21.61
CA LEU A 187 15.59 5.14 -21.70
C LEU A 187 16.00 4.87 -23.15
N ASP A 188 17.25 5.21 -23.46
CA ASP A 188 17.95 4.71 -24.63
C ASP A 188 18.75 3.42 -24.28
N ASP A 189 19.56 2.92 -25.23
CA ASP A 189 20.39 1.73 -25.02
C ASP A 189 21.40 1.91 -23.88
N ASN A 190 21.93 3.13 -23.68
CA ASN A 190 22.90 3.41 -22.61
C ASN A 190 22.21 3.40 -21.25
N GLY A 191 21.09 4.13 -21.12
CA GLY A 191 20.30 4.17 -19.90
C GLY A 191 19.77 2.78 -19.51
N LEU A 192 19.33 1.98 -20.48
CA LEU A 192 18.94 0.59 -20.22
C LEU A 192 20.12 -0.23 -19.67
N ALA A 193 21.31 -0.09 -20.24
CA ALA A 193 22.50 -0.81 -19.77
C ALA A 193 22.91 -0.41 -18.35
N GLU A 194 22.85 0.89 -18.03
CA GLU A 194 23.18 1.42 -16.70
C GLU A 194 22.18 0.98 -15.62
N VAL A 195 20.88 1.09 -15.90
CA VAL A 195 19.82 0.61 -14.99
C VAL A 195 19.92 -0.90 -14.79
N THR A 196 20.20 -1.66 -15.85
CA THR A 196 20.39 -3.11 -15.76
C THR A 196 21.61 -3.47 -14.91
N ALA A 197 22.69 -2.69 -14.96
CA ALA A 197 23.90 -2.96 -14.19
C ALA A 197 23.64 -2.81 -12.69
N VAL A 198 23.00 -1.72 -12.25
CA VAL A 198 22.69 -1.51 -10.83
C VAL A 198 21.63 -2.50 -10.33
N ALA A 199 20.66 -2.89 -11.16
CA ALA A 199 19.69 -3.93 -10.80
C ALA A 199 20.35 -5.30 -10.53
N LYS A 200 21.44 -5.62 -11.26
CA LYS A 200 22.24 -6.83 -11.00
C LYS A 200 23.01 -6.75 -9.67
N GLU A 201 23.54 -5.58 -9.31
CA GLU A 201 24.17 -5.38 -7.98
C GLU A 201 23.16 -5.65 -6.86
N ILE A 202 21.91 -5.16 -6.99
CA ILE A 202 20.82 -5.41 -6.03
C ILE A 202 20.51 -6.91 -5.96
N MET A 203 20.40 -7.57 -7.11
CA MET A 203 20.17 -9.02 -7.19
C MET A 203 21.27 -9.81 -6.47
N ASP A 204 22.53 -9.45 -6.66
CA ASP A 204 23.66 -10.11 -6.00
C ASP A 204 23.62 -9.92 -4.47
N ALA A 205 23.28 -8.72 -3.99
CA ALA A 205 23.10 -8.46 -2.56
C ALA A 205 21.96 -9.30 -1.97
N ILE A 206 20.81 -9.38 -2.66
CA ILE A 206 19.66 -10.20 -2.22
C ILE A 206 20.04 -11.69 -2.20
N ASN A 207 20.73 -12.20 -3.21
CA ASN A 207 21.18 -13.60 -3.27
C ASN A 207 22.14 -13.97 -2.12
N LYS A 208 22.87 -12.99 -1.59
CA LYS A 208 23.73 -13.14 -0.40
C LYS A 208 23.01 -12.89 0.92
N ASN A 209 21.71 -12.57 0.90
CA ASN A 209 20.91 -12.14 2.05
C ASN A 209 21.38 -10.83 2.69
N GLU A 210 22.10 -10.00 1.94
CA GLU A 210 22.58 -8.68 2.36
C GLU A 210 21.49 -7.62 2.13
N TYR A 211 20.33 -7.79 2.79
CA TYR A 211 19.14 -6.97 2.49
C TYR A 211 19.28 -5.49 2.84
N GLY A 212 20.08 -5.15 3.87
CA GLY A 212 20.43 -3.76 4.15
C GLY A 212 21.14 -3.13 2.95
N LEU A 213 22.21 -3.79 2.46
CA LEU A 213 22.92 -3.36 1.24
C LEU A 213 22.01 -3.33 0.01
N ALA A 214 21.10 -4.28 -0.15
CA ALA A 214 20.14 -4.26 -1.25
C ALA A 214 19.24 -3.01 -1.20
N THR A 215 18.79 -2.59 -0.02
CA THR A 215 18.05 -1.32 0.16
C THR A 215 18.93 -0.12 -0.16
N GLU A 216 20.22 -0.21 0.14
CA GLU A 216 21.15 0.85 -0.23
C GLU A 216 21.32 0.98 -1.75
N LEU A 217 21.54 -0.14 -2.42
CA LEU A 217 21.69 -0.22 -3.86
C LEU A 217 20.39 0.13 -4.59
N TRP A 218 19.23 -0.13 -3.99
CA TRP A 218 17.94 0.34 -4.48
C TRP A 218 17.91 1.87 -4.58
N GLY A 219 18.30 2.60 -3.53
CA GLY A 219 18.39 4.06 -3.59
C GLY A 219 19.42 4.59 -4.60
N LYS A 220 20.49 3.82 -4.86
CA LYS A 220 21.43 4.11 -5.96
C LYS A 220 20.77 3.93 -7.33
N ALA A 221 19.99 2.86 -7.51
CA ALA A 221 19.30 2.58 -8.77
C ALA A 221 18.29 3.67 -9.13
N GLU A 222 17.60 4.23 -8.14
CA GLU A 222 16.69 5.33 -8.40
C GLU A 222 17.42 6.57 -8.94
N GLY A 223 18.58 6.90 -8.40
CA GLY A 223 19.42 8.00 -8.92
C GLY A 223 19.90 7.76 -10.36
N VAL A 224 20.28 6.53 -10.70
CA VAL A 224 20.66 6.16 -12.08
C VAL A 224 19.48 6.36 -13.04
N ILE A 225 18.28 5.98 -12.62
CA ILE A 225 17.06 6.18 -13.42
C ILE A 225 16.79 7.66 -13.63
N GLU A 226 16.85 8.49 -12.59
CA GLU A 226 16.58 9.93 -12.70
C GLU A 226 17.55 10.63 -13.65
N GLU A 227 18.83 10.30 -13.55
CA GLU A 227 19.88 10.84 -14.43
C GLU A 227 19.61 10.52 -15.90
N ASN A 228 19.12 9.31 -16.18
CA ASN A 228 18.85 8.86 -17.55
C ASN A 228 17.47 9.30 -18.10
N THR A 229 16.51 9.63 -17.24
CA THR A 229 15.11 9.88 -17.63
C THR A 229 14.67 11.34 -17.49
N ASP A 230 15.60 12.24 -17.14
CA ASP A 230 15.29 13.61 -16.76
C ASP A 230 14.27 13.69 -15.62
N ASN A 231 14.58 12.97 -14.53
CA ASN A 231 13.84 12.97 -13.26
C ASN A 231 12.40 12.46 -13.39
N VAL A 232 12.20 11.30 -14.03
CA VAL A 232 10.89 10.64 -14.05
C VAL A 232 10.34 10.48 -12.65
N ASN A 233 9.03 10.72 -12.48
CA ASN A 233 8.36 10.45 -11.21
C ASN A 233 8.15 8.95 -11.03
N PHE A 234 8.67 8.40 -9.92
CA PHE A 234 8.57 6.99 -9.60
C PHE A 234 7.14 6.51 -9.37
N TYR A 235 6.22 7.41 -9.05
CA TYR A 235 4.81 7.07 -8.83
C TYR A 235 3.95 7.22 -10.08
N ASN A 236 4.45 7.91 -11.13
CA ASN A 236 3.74 8.02 -12.41
C ASN A 236 4.68 8.48 -13.53
N ILE A 237 5.03 7.57 -14.44
CA ILE A 237 6.02 7.81 -15.52
C ILE A 237 5.64 8.94 -16.50
N MET A 238 4.39 9.39 -16.50
CA MET A 238 3.94 10.51 -17.34
C MET A 238 4.24 11.87 -16.72
N THR A 239 4.78 11.90 -15.51
CA THR A 239 5.09 13.10 -14.74
C THR A 239 6.57 13.10 -14.32
N LYS A 240 7.05 14.23 -13.82
CA LYS A 240 8.42 14.39 -13.31
C LYS A 240 8.39 14.73 -11.84
N GLU A 241 9.40 14.29 -11.10
CA GLU A 241 9.62 14.85 -9.77
C GLU A 241 9.97 16.33 -9.91
N VAL A 242 9.32 17.19 -9.13
CA VAL A 242 9.66 18.62 -9.11
C VAL A 242 11.04 18.75 -8.48
N PRO A 243 12.07 19.25 -9.21
CA PRO A 243 13.39 19.41 -8.63
C PRO A 243 13.38 20.62 -7.70
N GLU A 244 13.02 20.45 -6.43
CA GLU A 244 13.36 21.44 -5.40
C GLU A 244 14.83 21.28 -5.01
N MET A 245 15.64 22.25 -5.42
CA MET A 245 17.07 22.45 -5.10
C MET A 245 17.82 21.15 -4.80
N LYS A 246 18.59 20.66 -5.78
CA LYS A 246 19.73 19.77 -5.52
C LYS A 246 20.49 20.30 -4.31
N SER A 247 20.22 19.76 -3.12
CA SER A 247 21.03 20.07 -1.96
C SER A 247 22.37 19.44 -2.28
N ASN A 248 23.36 20.28 -2.57
CA ASN A 248 24.74 19.93 -2.82
C ASN A 248 25.42 19.33 -1.57
N GLU A 249 24.76 18.41 -0.88
CA GLU A 249 25.25 17.88 0.38
C GLU A 249 25.44 16.36 0.29
N GLN A 250 26.69 15.98 0.54
CA GLN A 250 27.16 14.63 0.81
C GLN A 250 26.51 14.10 2.10
N GLY A 251 25.21 13.81 2.04
CA GLY A 251 24.46 13.16 3.12
C GLY A 251 24.55 11.64 3.05
N ASN A 252 24.40 10.97 4.19
CA ASN A 252 24.26 9.50 4.20
C ASN A 252 23.03 9.07 3.38
N LEU A 253 23.02 7.82 2.91
CA LEU A 253 21.98 7.31 2.02
C LEU A 253 20.58 7.37 2.61
N HIS A 254 20.43 7.11 3.91
CA HIS A 254 19.15 7.23 4.60
C HIS A 254 18.59 8.65 4.53
N LEU A 255 19.43 9.68 4.58
CA LEU A 255 19.00 11.06 4.39
C LEU A 255 18.50 11.32 2.95
N ARG A 256 19.12 10.70 1.93
CA ARG A 256 18.66 10.82 0.54
C ARG A 256 17.31 10.12 0.33
N LEU A 257 17.17 8.87 0.78
CA LEU A 257 15.90 8.13 0.74
C LEU A 257 14.80 8.86 1.53
N TYR A 258 15.17 9.43 2.69
CA TYR A 258 14.27 10.28 3.46
C TYR A 258 13.86 11.52 2.66
N GLN A 259 14.81 12.26 2.06
CA GLN A 259 14.46 13.46 1.29
C GLN A 259 13.54 13.15 0.10
N ARG A 260 13.73 12.00 -0.53
CA ARG A 260 13.01 11.53 -1.70
C ARG A 260 11.59 11.06 -1.36
N HIS A 261 11.45 10.00 -0.57
CA HIS A 261 10.15 9.41 -0.28
C HIS A 261 9.47 10.09 0.88
N VAL A 262 10.22 10.46 1.92
CA VAL A 262 9.63 10.85 3.19
C VAL A 262 9.37 12.36 3.28
N ARG A 263 10.35 13.21 2.96
CA ARG A 263 10.33 14.66 3.22
C ARG A 263 9.26 15.38 2.42
N ASN A 264 9.07 15.01 1.16
CA ASN A 264 8.07 15.63 0.30
C ASN A 264 6.66 15.41 0.85
N MET A 265 6.42 14.27 1.51
CA MET A 265 5.18 13.98 2.21
C MET A 265 4.91 14.82 3.48
N HIS A 266 5.88 15.63 3.95
CA HIS A 266 5.72 16.52 5.12
C HIS A 266 5.55 18.00 4.78
N LYS A 267 5.74 18.40 3.51
CA LYS A 267 5.86 19.82 3.12
C LYS A 267 4.55 20.51 2.74
N ASP A 268 3.42 19.82 2.78
CA ASP A 268 2.23 20.30 2.08
C ASP A 268 1.00 20.55 2.96
N SER A 269 -0.07 21.01 2.28
CA SER A 269 -1.43 21.18 2.80
C SER A 269 -1.96 19.98 3.59
N LEU A 270 -1.53 18.74 3.31
CA LEU A 270 -1.92 17.58 4.14
C LEU A 270 -1.31 17.65 5.54
N ASN A 271 -0.03 18.02 5.68
CA ASN A 271 0.60 18.18 6.99
C ASN A 271 -0.04 19.31 7.80
N GLU A 272 -0.37 20.42 7.14
CA GLU A 272 -1.10 21.55 7.74
C GLU A 272 -2.52 21.14 8.15
N LEU A 273 -3.22 20.37 7.31
CA LEU A 273 -4.54 19.84 7.58
C LEU A 273 -4.52 18.92 8.81
N MET A 274 -3.62 17.94 8.82
CA MET A 274 -3.52 16.91 9.84
C MET A 274 -3.13 17.50 11.19
N ASN A 275 -2.08 18.32 11.25
CA ASN A 275 -1.63 18.96 12.48
C ASN A 275 -2.49 20.17 12.90
N GLY A 276 -3.31 20.71 12.00
CA GLY A 276 -4.19 21.86 12.25
C GLY A 276 -5.65 21.45 12.50
N PRO A 277 -6.58 21.64 11.54
CA PRO A 277 -8.00 21.34 11.71
C PRO A 277 -8.31 19.93 12.20
N ILE A 278 -7.62 18.91 11.68
CA ILE A 278 -7.88 17.51 12.03
C ILE A 278 -7.46 17.22 13.47
N ARG A 279 -6.24 17.59 13.88
CA ARG A 279 -5.80 17.46 15.27
C ARG A 279 -6.79 18.12 16.24
N LYS A 280 -7.28 19.33 15.92
CA LYS A 280 -8.29 20.06 16.72
C LYS A 280 -9.62 19.31 16.82
N LYS A 281 -10.03 18.60 15.77
CA LYS A 281 -11.23 17.77 15.75
C LYS A 281 -11.04 16.50 16.58
N LEU A 282 -9.90 15.81 16.42
CA LEU A 282 -9.64 14.51 17.04
C LEU A 282 -9.49 14.62 18.56
N LYS A 283 -8.88 15.70 19.07
CA LYS A 283 -8.71 16.06 20.50
C LYS A 283 -7.96 15.06 21.39
N ILE A 284 -7.69 13.86 20.91
CA ILE A 284 -7.03 12.78 21.66
C ILE A 284 -5.54 12.64 21.32
N ILE A 285 -5.03 13.41 20.36
CA ILE A 285 -3.63 13.33 19.93
C ILE A 285 -2.76 13.97 21.03
N PRO A 286 -1.81 13.22 21.63
CA PRO A 286 -0.94 13.77 22.67
C PRO A 286 -0.10 14.94 22.17
N ASP A 287 0.19 15.91 23.05
CA ASP A 287 0.94 17.13 22.69
C ASP A 287 2.35 16.86 22.15
N CYS A 288 2.99 15.77 22.59
CA CYS A 288 4.30 15.35 22.12
C CYS A 288 4.27 14.70 20.72
N VAL A 289 3.11 14.24 20.25
CA VAL A 289 2.97 13.61 18.94
C VAL A 289 2.68 14.68 17.92
N LYS A 290 3.41 14.71 16.80
CA LYS A 290 3.07 15.50 15.61
C LYS A 290 2.80 14.54 14.47
N TRP A 291 1.76 14.80 13.69
CA TRP A 291 1.55 14.03 12.48
C TRP A 291 2.71 14.26 11.52
N GLY A 292 3.11 13.19 10.85
CA GLY A 292 4.04 13.24 9.75
C GLY A 292 3.57 12.30 8.62
N GLY A 293 3.79 12.70 7.38
CA GLY A 293 3.30 11.96 6.20
C GLY A 293 3.89 10.55 6.12
N GLN A 294 5.22 10.46 6.07
CA GLN A 294 5.93 9.20 6.26
C GLN A 294 6.94 9.32 7.41
N SER A 295 7.06 8.28 8.23
CA SER A 295 7.99 8.27 9.36
C SER A 295 9.39 7.86 8.91
N ARG A 296 10.37 8.74 9.15
CA ARG A 296 11.78 8.48 8.86
C ARG A 296 12.29 7.32 9.70
N GLU A 297 12.00 7.36 10.98
CA GLU A 297 12.48 6.43 11.97
C GLU A 297 11.93 5.03 11.71
N VAL A 298 10.66 4.93 11.30
CA VAL A 298 10.08 3.65 10.85
C VAL A 298 10.82 3.14 9.61
N PHE A 299 11.01 3.97 8.59
CA PHE A 299 11.71 3.57 7.37
C PHE A 299 13.14 3.08 7.65
N GLU A 300 13.92 3.85 8.42
CA GLU A 300 15.29 3.50 8.78
C GLU A 300 15.36 2.19 9.58
N ASN A 301 14.46 1.97 10.54
CA ASN A 301 14.42 0.72 11.32
C ASN A 301 13.99 -0.50 10.50
N MET A 302 13.23 -0.30 9.42
CA MET A 302 12.75 -1.36 8.53
C MET A 302 13.61 -1.56 7.28
N ALA A 303 14.73 -0.84 7.14
CA ALA A 303 15.58 -0.88 5.96
C ALA A 303 16.10 -2.30 5.63
N GLU A 304 16.37 -3.14 6.64
CA GLU A 304 16.79 -4.54 6.41
C GLU A 304 15.64 -5.46 5.96
N ASP A 305 14.39 -5.09 6.19
CA ASP A 305 13.21 -5.84 5.73
C ASP A 305 12.74 -5.38 4.35
N PHE A 306 13.02 -4.12 4.00
CA PHE A 306 12.50 -3.46 2.80
C PHE A 306 12.67 -4.28 1.53
N MET A 307 13.88 -4.81 1.26
CA MET A 307 14.19 -5.61 0.07
C MET A 307 13.94 -7.13 0.22
N ARG A 308 13.38 -7.60 1.33
CA ARG A 308 13.02 -9.04 1.49
C ARG A 308 11.75 -9.36 0.70
N PRO A 309 11.72 -10.40 -0.16
CA PRO A 309 10.50 -10.80 -0.84
C PRO A 309 9.54 -11.54 0.12
N VAL A 310 8.24 -11.47 -0.16
CA VAL A 310 7.19 -12.18 0.60
C VAL A 310 6.22 -12.97 -0.29
N ILE A 311 6.70 -13.41 -1.47
CA ILE A 311 5.92 -14.22 -2.42
C ILE A 311 5.38 -15.50 -1.76
N ASP A 312 6.16 -16.10 -0.87
CA ASP A 312 5.82 -17.32 -0.13
C ASP A 312 4.64 -17.14 0.83
N ILE A 313 4.42 -15.93 1.33
CA ILE A 313 3.23 -15.59 2.14
C ILE A 313 1.99 -15.59 1.24
N VAL A 314 2.09 -15.06 0.03
CA VAL A 314 0.99 -15.09 -0.95
C VAL A 314 0.65 -16.53 -1.35
N ASP A 315 1.65 -17.38 -1.54
CA ASP A 315 1.44 -18.83 -1.75
C ASP A 315 0.66 -19.48 -0.60
N GLN A 316 1.01 -19.15 0.65
CA GLN A 316 0.32 -19.68 1.83
C GLN A 316 -1.14 -19.20 1.92
N LEU A 317 -1.40 -17.93 1.61
CA LEU A 317 -2.76 -17.38 1.57
C LEU A 317 -3.62 -18.10 0.53
N LEU A 318 -3.08 -18.25 -0.69
CA LEU A 318 -3.79 -18.92 -1.78
C LEU A 318 -4.03 -20.41 -1.48
N ALA A 319 -3.07 -21.10 -0.87
CA ALA A 319 -3.21 -22.49 -0.43
C ALA A 319 -4.23 -22.65 0.71
N ALA A 320 -4.38 -21.64 1.56
CA ALA A 320 -5.40 -21.58 2.62
C ALA A 320 -6.79 -21.16 2.10
N ASN A 321 -6.97 -21.05 0.79
CA ASN A 321 -8.20 -20.60 0.13
C ASN A 321 -8.66 -19.18 0.56
N VAL A 322 -7.72 -18.34 1.00
CA VAL A 322 -7.98 -16.91 1.22
C VAL A 322 -8.01 -16.21 -0.13
N SER A 323 -8.99 -15.32 -0.34
CA SER A 323 -9.03 -14.52 -1.56
C SER A 323 -7.88 -13.51 -1.58
N VAL A 324 -7.08 -13.54 -2.65
CA VAL A 324 -6.02 -12.57 -2.90
C VAL A 324 -6.32 -11.86 -4.22
N THR A 325 -6.38 -10.54 -4.18
CA THR A 325 -6.47 -9.70 -5.38
C THR A 325 -5.20 -8.89 -5.51
N VAL A 326 -4.61 -8.85 -6.69
CA VAL A 326 -3.59 -7.86 -7.06
C VAL A 326 -4.27 -6.79 -7.90
N TYR A 327 -3.95 -5.52 -7.66
CA TYR A 327 -4.28 -4.45 -8.59
C TYR A 327 -3.07 -3.56 -8.80
N ASN A 328 -2.85 -3.10 -10.03
CA ASN A 328 -1.68 -2.27 -10.35
C ASN A 328 -2.03 -1.15 -11.32
N GLY A 329 -1.51 0.05 -11.07
CA GLY A 329 -1.50 1.15 -12.02
C GLY A 329 -0.59 0.85 -13.20
N GLN A 330 -1.06 1.17 -14.42
CA GLN A 330 -0.28 1.00 -15.65
C GLN A 330 0.99 1.86 -15.71
N LEU A 331 0.97 3.03 -15.09
CA LEU A 331 1.97 4.08 -15.18
C LEU A 331 2.87 4.13 -13.93
N ASP A 332 2.68 3.21 -12.99
CA ASP A 332 3.56 3.10 -11.83
C ASP A 332 4.93 2.59 -12.25
N LEU A 333 6.00 3.26 -11.80
CA LEU A 333 7.37 2.82 -12.02
C LEU A 333 7.88 2.04 -10.82
N ILE A 334 7.70 2.58 -9.59
CA ILE A 334 8.28 1.97 -8.40
C ILE A 334 7.82 0.52 -8.29
N VAL A 335 6.53 0.24 -8.52
CA VAL A 335 5.96 -1.10 -8.53
C VAL A 335 5.30 -1.41 -9.87
N ASP A 336 6.11 -1.40 -10.94
CA ASP A 336 5.61 -1.56 -12.30
C ASP A 336 4.92 -2.91 -12.58
N THR A 337 4.06 -2.89 -13.60
CA THR A 337 3.22 -4.04 -13.98
C THR A 337 4.03 -5.24 -14.47
N MET A 338 5.19 -5.03 -15.11
CA MET A 338 6.04 -6.13 -15.56
C MET A 338 6.65 -6.85 -14.36
N GLY A 339 7.09 -6.11 -13.34
CA GLY A 339 7.56 -6.64 -12.06
C GLY A 339 6.47 -7.40 -11.31
N GLN A 340 5.25 -6.87 -11.28
CA GLN A 340 4.11 -7.58 -10.68
C GLN A 340 3.82 -8.91 -11.38
N GLU A 341 3.72 -8.90 -12.72
CA GLU A 341 3.53 -10.13 -13.47
C GLU A 341 4.67 -11.14 -13.27
N ALA A 342 5.91 -10.65 -13.14
CA ALA A 342 7.09 -11.50 -12.96
C ALA A 342 7.02 -12.29 -11.66
N TRP A 343 6.67 -11.67 -10.52
CA TRP A 343 6.56 -12.40 -9.26
C TRP A 343 5.31 -13.30 -9.22
N ILE A 344 4.19 -12.88 -9.83
CA ILE A 344 2.98 -13.72 -9.94
C ILE A 344 3.30 -15.02 -10.68
N ARG A 345 4.13 -14.98 -11.72
CA ARG A 345 4.58 -16.17 -12.47
C ARG A 345 5.47 -17.12 -11.64
N LYS A 346 5.98 -16.68 -10.48
CA LYS A 346 6.79 -17.49 -9.56
C LYS A 346 5.97 -18.14 -8.44
N LEU A 347 4.68 -17.84 -8.32
CA LEU A 347 3.81 -18.47 -7.34
C LEU A 347 3.84 -20.00 -7.48
N LYS A 348 3.85 -20.69 -6.36
CA LYS A 348 3.74 -22.15 -6.26
C LYS A 348 2.29 -22.62 -6.11
N TRP A 349 1.33 -21.71 -6.16
CA TRP A 349 -0.10 -22.00 -6.13
C TRP A 349 -0.51 -23.02 -7.22
N PRO A 350 -1.15 -24.15 -6.87
CA PRO A 350 -1.46 -25.22 -7.83
C PRO A 350 -2.28 -24.80 -9.06
N ASN A 351 -3.10 -23.75 -8.92
CA ASN A 351 -3.98 -23.27 -9.98
C ASN A 351 -3.35 -22.15 -10.83
N LEU A 352 -2.07 -21.81 -10.63
CA LEU A 352 -1.38 -20.75 -11.38
C LEU A 352 -1.45 -20.97 -12.89
N LYS A 353 -1.37 -22.22 -13.36
CA LYS A 353 -1.46 -22.55 -14.79
C LYS A 353 -2.83 -22.18 -15.36
N GLN A 354 -3.92 -22.52 -14.67
CA GLN A 354 -5.29 -22.23 -15.07
C GLN A 354 -5.57 -20.72 -15.03
N PHE A 355 -5.05 -20.02 -14.01
CA PHE A 355 -5.09 -18.57 -13.96
C PHE A 355 -4.34 -17.93 -15.14
N SER A 356 -3.14 -18.41 -15.45
CA SER A 356 -2.33 -17.90 -16.57
C SER A 356 -2.98 -18.13 -17.94
N GLN A 357 -3.86 -19.13 -18.06
CA GLN A 357 -4.64 -19.40 -19.26
C GLN A 357 -5.86 -18.49 -19.41
N GLN A 358 -6.27 -17.78 -18.36
CA GLN A 358 -7.37 -16.82 -18.45
C GLN A 358 -6.99 -15.65 -19.35
N ARG A 359 -7.95 -15.22 -20.18
CA ARG A 359 -7.80 -14.02 -21.00
C ARG A 359 -8.18 -12.79 -20.19
N TRP A 360 -7.48 -11.69 -20.44
CA TRP A 360 -7.86 -10.38 -19.96
C TRP A 360 -9.27 -10.01 -20.45
N LYS A 361 -10.11 -9.57 -19.51
CA LYS A 361 -11.42 -8.98 -19.78
C LYS A 361 -11.29 -7.47 -19.64
N ALA A 362 -11.68 -6.73 -20.68
CA ALA A 362 -11.74 -5.28 -20.62
C ALA A 362 -12.85 -4.83 -19.65
N LEU A 363 -12.53 -3.84 -18.81
CA LEU A 363 -13.45 -3.17 -17.91
C LEU A 363 -13.59 -1.70 -18.31
N TYR A 364 -14.77 -1.17 -18.10
CA TYR A 364 -15.17 0.20 -18.39
C TYR A 364 -15.77 0.81 -17.11
N VAL A 365 -15.60 2.12 -16.90
CA VAL A 365 -16.14 2.77 -15.68
C VAL A 365 -17.67 2.70 -15.63
N SER A 366 -18.34 2.88 -16.77
CA SER A 366 -19.79 2.72 -16.91
C SER A 366 -20.17 1.96 -18.20
N PRO A 367 -21.41 1.46 -18.34
CA PRO A 367 -21.88 0.84 -19.58
C PRO A 367 -21.85 1.75 -20.81
N GLU A 368 -21.94 3.06 -20.62
CA GLU A 368 -21.91 4.08 -21.68
C GLU A 368 -20.48 4.46 -22.09
N SER A 369 -19.49 4.08 -21.28
CA SER A 369 -18.10 4.42 -21.52
C SER A 369 -17.54 3.64 -22.70
N THR A 370 -16.91 4.35 -23.63
CA THR A 370 -16.28 3.76 -24.83
C THR A 370 -14.80 3.44 -24.62
N GLU A 371 -14.18 4.00 -23.59
CA GLU A 371 -12.77 3.79 -23.27
C GLU A 371 -12.59 2.67 -22.25
N THR A 372 -11.71 1.72 -22.57
CA THR A 372 -11.27 0.72 -21.59
C THR A 372 -10.53 1.42 -20.45
N ALA A 373 -10.95 1.14 -19.22
CA ALA A 373 -10.38 1.71 -18.01
C ALA A 373 -9.48 0.72 -17.26
N ALA A 374 -9.71 -0.59 -17.43
CA ALA A 374 -8.87 -1.62 -16.86
C ALA A 374 -8.94 -2.94 -17.64
N PHE A 375 -8.00 -3.83 -17.39
CA PHE A 375 -8.10 -5.24 -17.73
C PHE A 375 -8.16 -6.07 -16.45
N HIS A 376 -8.97 -7.11 -16.44
CA HIS A 376 -9.13 -8.00 -15.30
C HIS A 376 -9.08 -9.48 -15.72
N LYS A 377 -8.45 -10.31 -14.91
CA LYS A 377 -8.58 -11.77 -14.98
C LYS A 377 -8.62 -12.35 -13.57
N ALA A 378 -9.40 -13.41 -13.39
CA ALA A 378 -9.50 -14.11 -12.12
C ALA A 378 -9.67 -15.61 -12.37
N TYR A 379 -9.23 -16.41 -11.41
CA TYR A 379 -9.47 -17.84 -11.35
C TYR A 379 -9.51 -18.25 -9.88
N GLU A 380 -10.57 -18.94 -9.45
CA GLU A 380 -10.77 -19.33 -8.05
C GLU A 380 -10.58 -18.14 -7.09
N ASN A 381 -9.70 -18.26 -6.09
CA ASN A 381 -9.42 -17.26 -5.07
C ASN A 381 -8.31 -16.26 -5.45
N PHE A 382 -7.92 -16.17 -6.73
CA PHE A 382 -6.93 -15.20 -7.20
C PHE A 382 -7.45 -14.33 -8.34
N ALA A 383 -7.30 -13.00 -8.20
CA ALA A 383 -7.66 -12.01 -9.21
C ALA A 383 -6.53 -11.02 -9.46
N PHE A 384 -6.43 -10.52 -10.69
CA PHE A 384 -5.52 -9.44 -11.05
C PHE A 384 -6.26 -8.38 -11.88
N PHE A 385 -6.17 -7.13 -11.43
CA PHE A 385 -6.62 -5.94 -12.11
C PHE A 385 -5.43 -5.10 -12.59
N TRP A 386 -5.44 -4.75 -13.86
CA TRP A 386 -4.51 -3.79 -14.44
C TRP A 386 -5.30 -2.52 -14.77
N ILE A 387 -5.05 -1.45 -14.03
CA ILE A 387 -5.79 -0.19 -14.15
C ILE A 387 -5.05 0.74 -15.11
N LEU A 388 -5.69 1.08 -16.23
CA LEU A 388 -5.09 1.92 -17.26
C LEU A 388 -5.06 3.38 -16.82
N LYS A 389 -4.05 4.12 -17.28
CA LYS A 389 -3.86 5.56 -16.96
C LYS A 389 -3.72 5.89 -15.45
N ALA A 390 -3.54 4.90 -14.59
CA ALA A 390 -3.21 5.08 -13.18
C ALA A 390 -1.71 4.88 -12.95
N GLY A 391 -1.10 5.71 -12.11
CA GLY A 391 0.18 5.46 -11.46
C GLY A 391 -0.01 4.69 -10.15
N HIS A 392 0.91 4.90 -9.21
CA HIS A 392 1.01 4.16 -7.94
C HIS A 392 -0.24 4.29 -7.06
N MET A 393 -0.76 5.52 -6.93
CA MET A 393 -1.98 5.80 -6.16
C MET A 393 -3.22 5.63 -7.04
N VAL A 394 -3.54 4.37 -7.35
CA VAL A 394 -4.65 4.00 -8.25
C VAL A 394 -5.96 4.73 -7.93
N PRO A 395 -6.41 4.83 -6.67
CA PRO A 395 -7.68 5.52 -6.37
C PRO A 395 -7.64 7.03 -6.59
N SER A 396 -6.46 7.66 -6.50
CA SER A 396 -6.27 9.07 -6.80
C SER A 396 -6.35 9.32 -8.30
N ASP A 397 -5.63 8.51 -9.09
CA ASP A 397 -5.51 8.72 -10.54
C ASP A 397 -6.76 8.24 -11.32
N GLN A 398 -7.38 7.13 -10.88
CA GLN A 398 -8.51 6.48 -11.56
C GLN A 398 -9.62 6.11 -10.58
N GLY A 399 -10.11 7.09 -9.81
CA GLY A 399 -11.06 6.88 -8.72
C GLY A 399 -12.36 6.16 -9.08
N GLU A 400 -12.95 6.40 -10.26
CA GLU A 400 -14.17 5.71 -10.70
C GLU A 400 -13.91 4.21 -10.92
N MET A 401 -12.81 3.88 -11.60
CA MET A 401 -12.43 2.49 -11.85
C MET A 401 -11.99 1.80 -10.55
N ALA A 402 -11.27 2.51 -9.67
CA ALA A 402 -10.89 1.98 -8.35
C ALA A 402 -12.12 1.66 -7.48
N LEU A 403 -13.13 2.53 -7.47
CA LEU A 403 -14.38 2.29 -6.75
C LEU A 403 -15.14 1.08 -7.33
N LYS A 404 -15.23 0.96 -8.65
CA LYS A 404 -15.85 -0.21 -9.29
C LYS A 404 -15.06 -1.50 -9.02
N MET A 405 -13.73 -1.46 -9.06
CA MET A 405 -12.88 -2.58 -8.66
C MET A 405 -13.18 -3.02 -7.23
N VAL A 406 -13.29 -2.08 -6.27
CA VAL A 406 -13.60 -2.43 -4.87
C VAL A 406 -14.94 -3.16 -4.77
N ARG A 407 -15.95 -2.75 -5.55
CA ARG A 407 -17.25 -3.42 -5.59
C ARG A 407 -17.16 -4.83 -6.19
N MET A 408 -16.34 -5.03 -7.21
CA MET A 408 -16.10 -6.36 -7.78
C MET A 408 -15.38 -7.28 -6.78
N VAL A 409 -14.31 -6.81 -6.15
CA VAL A 409 -13.53 -7.59 -5.16
C VAL A 409 -14.37 -7.97 -3.95
N THR A 410 -15.26 -7.06 -3.53
CA THR A 410 -16.18 -7.29 -2.40
C THR A 410 -17.53 -7.89 -2.83
N GLN A 411 -17.62 -8.41 -4.06
CA GLN A 411 -18.77 -9.17 -4.59
C GLN A 411 -20.10 -8.40 -4.59
N GLN A 412 -20.04 -7.07 -4.72
CA GLN A 412 -21.21 -6.21 -4.84
C GLN A 412 -21.64 -6.00 -6.30
N GLU A 413 -20.71 -6.21 -7.24
CA GLU A 413 -20.90 -6.16 -8.68
C GLU A 413 -20.17 -7.34 -9.33
N HIS A 414 -20.64 -7.81 -10.50
CA HIS A 414 -20.09 -8.97 -11.23
C HIS A 414 -19.40 -8.57 -12.53
#